data_AF-A0AAV6RJW2-F1
#
_entry.id   AF-A0AAV6RJW2-F1
#
_cell.length_a   1.000
_cell.length_b   1.000
_cell.length_c   1.000
_cell.angle_alpha   90.00
_cell.angle_beta   90.00
_cell.angle_gamma   90.00
#
_symmetry.space_group_name_H-M   'P 1'
#
loop_
_entity.id
_entity.type
_entity.pdbx_description
1 polymer ?
#
loop_
_entity_poly.entity_id
_entity_poly.type
_entity_poly.pdbx_seq_one_letter_code
_entity_poly.pdbx_strand_id
1 'polypeptide(L)'
;MVKFTEQERDVVRAVWEKVDVDEIGPEALISAVSTNAKLAEHGKVVLRSLGRAVEDMDNIKKTYAELSRLHCEKIHVDPDNFRLLADCITITIACKLKSTFNSNVQATWQKFLTAVVEAMTSQYN
;
A
#
# COMPACT_ATOMS: atom_id res chain seq x y z
N MET A 1 8.07 15.95 -3.56
CA MET A 1 7.25 15.52 -2.42
C MET A 1 5.81 15.71 -2.83
N VAL A 2 5.04 14.62 -2.90
CA VAL A 2 3.63 14.67 -3.31
C VAL A 2 2.87 15.53 -2.29
N LYS A 3 2.07 16.48 -2.76
CA LYS A 3 1.19 17.28 -1.91
C LYS A 3 -0.22 16.71 -1.98
N PHE A 4 -0.79 16.43 -0.81
CA PHE A 4 -2.18 16.02 -0.66
C PHE A 4 -3.02 17.21 -0.19
N THR A 5 -4.13 17.43 -0.87
CA THR A 5 -5.20 18.32 -0.39
C THR A 5 -5.91 17.68 0.80
N GLU A 6 -6.61 18.47 1.64
CA GLU A 6 -7.40 17.92 2.75
C GLU A 6 -8.45 16.91 2.26
N GLN A 7 -9.12 17.20 1.15
CA GLN A 7 -10.09 16.26 0.56
C GLN A 7 -9.45 14.93 0.17
N GLU A 8 -8.23 14.94 -0.38
CA GLU A 8 -7.51 13.71 -0.70
C GLU A 8 -7.12 12.94 0.56
N ARG A 9 -6.72 13.63 1.63
CA ARG A 9 -6.39 13.00 2.92
C ARG A 9 -7.60 12.31 3.51
N ASP A 10 -8.75 12.98 3.49
CA ASP A 10 -10.00 12.43 4.00
C ASP A 10 -10.42 11.18 3.21
N VAL A 11 -10.24 11.19 1.89
CA VAL A 11 -10.51 10.01 1.06
C VAL A 11 -9.57 8.86 1.39
N VAL A 12 -8.26 9.10 1.52
CA VAL A 12 -7.29 8.05 1.89
C VAL A 12 -7.63 7.46 3.25
N ARG A 13 -7.91 8.30 4.25
CA ARG A 13 -8.31 7.87 5.60
C ARG A 13 -9.64 7.10 5.58
N ALA A 14 -10.64 7.56 4.84
CA ALA A 14 -11.93 6.90 4.74
C ALA A 14 -11.87 5.54 4.02
N VAL A 15 -10.93 5.36 3.08
CA VAL A 15 -10.62 4.03 2.55
C VAL A 15 -9.95 3.19 3.63
N TRP A 16 -8.92 3.73 4.28
CA TRP A 16 -8.13 3.01 5.30
C TRP A 16 -8.95 2.56 6.50
N GLU A 17 -9.91 3.35 6.98
CA GLU A 17 -10.83 2.99 8.07
C GLU A 17 -11.68 1.75 7.76
N LYS A 18 -11.88 1.44 6.48
CA LYS A 18 -12.62 0.26 6.01
C LYS A 18 -11.72 -0.91 5.64
N VAL A 19 -10.41 -0.75 5.76
CA VAL A 19 -9.43 -1.81 5.49
C VAL A 19 -9.30 -2.69 6.74
N ASP A 20 -9.80 -3.92 6.65
CA ASP A 20 -9.43 -4.96 7.61
C ASP A 20 -8.07 -5.54 7.20
N VAL A 21 -7.06 -5.29 8.04
CA VAL A 21 -5.68 -5.74 7.81
C VAL A 21 -5.54 -7.25 7.80
N ASP A 22 -6.32 -7.95 8.63
CA ASP A 22 -6.25 -9.39 8.79
C ASP A 22 -6.94 -10.13 7.63
N GLU A 23 -7.80 -9.44 6.88
CA GLU A 23 -8.47 -9.95 5.68
C GLU A 23 -7.75 -9.50 4.39
N ILE A 24 -7.60 -8.19 4.19
CA ILE A 24 -7.09 -7.61 2.94
C ILE A 24 -5.60 -7.88 2.74
N GLY A 25 -4.81 -7.92 3.83
CA GLY A 25 -3.37 -8.15 3.76
C GLY A 25 -3.04 -9.52 3.13
N PRO A 26 -3.57 -10.63 3.69
CA PRO A 26 -3.44 -11.94 3.07
C PRO A 26 -4.00 -12.00 1.64
N GLU A 27 -5.20 -11.47 1.39
CA GLU A 27 -5.84 -11.56 0.08
C GLU A 27 -5.06 -10.85 -1.03
N ALA A 28 -4.55 -9.65 -0.75
CA ALA A 28 -3.78 -8.86 -1.72
C ALA A 28 -2.45 -9.51 -2.10
N LEU A 29 -1.87 -10.33 -1.21
CA LEU A 29 -0.57 -10.96 -1.41
C LEU A 29 -0.65 -12.40 -1.94
N ILE A 30 -1.69 -13.13 -1.55
CA ILE A 30 -1.81 -14.56 -1.85
C ILE A 30 -2.54 -14.78 -3.18
N SER A 31 -3.48 -13.90 -3.56
CA SER A 31 -4.52 -14.25 -4.54
C SER A 31 -5.26 -15.53 -4.09
N ALA A 32 -6.40 -15.90 -4.67
CA ALA A 32 -7.26 -16.97 -4.15
C ALA A 32 -6.69 -18.42 -4.23
N VAL A 33 -5.36 -18.61 -4.36
CA VAL A 33 -4.72 -19.83 -4.88
C VAL A 33 -3.88 -20.60 -3.84
N SER A 34 -3.56 -20.03 -2.67
CA SER A 34 -2.64 -20.66 -1.71
C SER A 34 -3.06 -20.48 -0.23
N THR A 35 -2.93 -21.52 0.59
CA THR A 35 -3.21 -21.47 2.04
C THR A 35 -1.94 -21.34 2.88
N ASN A 36 -0.92 -20.63 2.38
CA ASN A 36 0.35 -20.49 3.08
C ASN A 36 0.27 -19.49 4.25
N ALA A 37 0.29 -20.01 5.48
CA ALA A 37 0.21 -19.21 6.70
C ALA A 37 1.32 -18.15 6.83
N LYS A 38 2.55 -18.45 6.41
CA LYS A 38 3.66 -17.47 6.46
C LYS A 38 3.42 -16.32 5.50
N LEU A 39 2.86 -16.62 4.32
CA LEU A 39 2.54 -15.59 3.33
C LEU A 39 1.38 -14.72 3.80
N ALA A 40 0.38 -15.31 4.46
CA ALA A 40 -0.73 -14.56 5.06
C ALA A 40 -0.23 -13.58 6.12
N GLU A 41 0.64 -14.04 7.02
CA GLU A 41 1.25 -13.17 8.03
C GLU A 41 2.12 -12.08 7.38
N HIS A 42 2.82 -12.37 6.29
CA HIS A 42 3.57 -11.35 5.57
C HIS A 42 2.65 -10.30 4.92
N GLY A 43 1.51 -10.70 4.37
CA GLY A 43 0.50 -9.78 3.84
C GLY A 43 0.00 -8.80 4.90
N LYS A 44 -0.21 -9.27 6.13
CA LYS A 44 -0.55 -8.41 7.27
C LYS A 44 0.58 -7.43 7.60
N VAL A 45 1.84 -7.87 7.58
CA VAL A 45 3.01 -6.99 7.82
C VAL A 45 3.08 -5.87 6.79
N VAL A 46 2.91 -6.20 5.51
CA VAL A 46 2.89 -5.21 4.41
C VAL A 46 1.78 -4.20 4.63
N LEU A 47 0.56 -4.66 4.91
CA LEU A 47 -0.58 -3.76 5.04
C LEU A 47 -0.49 -2.90 6.32
N ARG A 48 -0.02 -3.44 7.45
CA ARG A 48 0.30 -2.62 8.65
C ARG A 48 1.34 -1.53 8.34
N SER A 49 2.34 -1.85 7.52
CA SER A 49 3.32 -0.85 7.09
C SER A 49 2.67 0.29 6.29
N LEU A 50 1.68 -0.01 5.43
CA LEU A 50 0.92 0.98 4.67
C LEU A 50 0.20 1.99 5.56
N GLY A 51 -0.32 1.54 6.72
CA GLY A 51 -0.95 2.41 7.72
C GLY A 51 -0.07 3.56 8.19
N ARG A 52 1.25 3.36 8.26
CA ARG A 52 2.20 4.43 8.62
C ARG A 52 2.22 5.58 7.62
N ALA A 53 2.01 5.29 6.33
CA ALA A 53 1.91 6.33 5.30
C ALA A 53 0.56 7.05 5.34
N VAL A 54 -0.51 6.39 5.79
CA VAL A 54 -1.82 7.03 6.04
C VAL A 54 -1.72 8.01 7.23
N GLU A 55 -0.99 7.62 8.28
CA GLU A 55 -0.75 8.46 9.46
C GLU A 55 0.10 9.70 9.14
N ASP A 56 1.14 9.56 8.29
CA ASP A 56 2.08 10.64 7.95
C ASP A 56 2.23 10.82 6.41
N MET A 57 1.15 11.27 5.77
CA MET A 57 1.09 11.51 4.32
C MET A 57 2.05 12.61 3.83
N ASP A 58 2.50 13.52 4.70
CA ASP A 58 3.44 14.58 4.34
C ASP A 58 4.89 14.09 4.27
N ASN A 59 5.23 13.03 5.02
CA ASN A 59 6.60 12.55 5.14
C ASN A 59 6.80 11.10 4.67
N ILE A 60 5.92 10.54 3.82
CA ILE A 60 5.97 9.15 3.32
C ILE A 60 7.40 8.71 2.93
N LYS A 61 8.13 9.53 2.16
CA LYS A 61 9.51 9.23 1.74
C LYS A 61 10.46 9.04 2.92
N LYS A 62 10.37 9.89 3.93
CA LYS A 62 11.18 9.79 5.15
C LYS A 62 10.75 8.58 5.98
N THR A 63 9.44 8.35 6.11
CA THR A 63 8.83 7.22 6.85
C THR A 63 9.34 5.87 6.35
N TYR A 64 9.55 5.72 5.03
CA TYR A 64 10.00 4.47 4.41
C TYR A 64 11.48 4.42 4.03
N ALA A 65 12.30 5.43 4.32
CA ALA A 65 13.71 5.44 3.91
C ALA A 65 14.48 4.19 4.37
N GLU A 66 14.35 3.81 5.65
CA GLU A 66 15.00 2.61 6.17
C GLU A 66 14.43 1.31 5.56
N LEU A 67 13.11 1.27 5.33
CA LEU A 67 12.45 0.10 4.76
C LEU A 67 12.83 -0.11 3.29
N SER A 68 12.93 0.98 2.52
CA SER A 68 13.41 0.98 1.14
C SER A 68 14.86 0.48 1.07
N ARG A 69 15.74 0.95 1.97
CA ARG A 69 17.11 0.46 2.06
C ARG A 69 17.17 -1.04 2.38
N LEU A 70 16.35 -1.52 3.32
CA LEU A 70 16.24 -2.95 3.61
C LEU A 70 15.85 -3.75 2.35
N HIS A 71 14.87 -3.25 1.58
CA HIS A 71 14.39 -3.89 0.36
C HIS A 71 15.43 -3.94 -0.75
N CYS A 72 16.24 -2.88 -0.89
CA CYS A 72 17.33 -2.80 -1.86
C CYS A 72 18.55 -3.63 -1.45
N GLU A 73 19.08 -3.40 -0.24
CA GLU A 73 20.42 -3.88 0.16
C GLU A 73 20.45 -5.30 0.73
N LYS A 74 19.35 -5.79 1.32
CA LYS A 74 19.35 -7.09 2.02
C LYS A 74 18.46 -8.14 1.41
N ILE A 75 17.25 -7.78 1.01
CA ILE A 75 16.30 -8.75 0.43
C ILE A 75 16.25 -8.67 -1.10
N HIS A 76 16.92 -7.69 -1.70
CA HIS A 76 17.12 -7.55 -3.15
C HIS A 76 15.82 -7.68 -3.96
N VAL A 77 14.74 -7.04 -3.48
CA VAL A 77 13.46 -7.02 -4.18
C VAL A 77 13.57 -6.12 -5.40
N ASP A 78 13.19 -6.60 -6.58
CA ASP A 78 13.06 -5.77 -7.78
C ASP A 78 12.07 -4.61 -7.52
N PRO A 79 12.47 -3.34 -7.72
CA PRO A 79 11.62 -2.19 -7.44
C PRO A 79 10.30 -2.18 -8.23
N ASP A 80 10.23 -2.83 -9.40
CA ASP A 80 8.98 -2.89 -10.18
C ASP A 80 7.90 -3.74 -9.49
N ASN A 81 8.28 -4.65 -8.59
CA ASN A 81 7.33 -5.48 -7.83
C ASN A 81 6.47 -4.64 -6.88
N PHE A 82 6.92 -3.47 -6.42
CA PHE A 82 6.11 -2.59 -5.57
C PHE A 82 4.88 -2.08 -6.30
N ARG A 83 5.01 -1.77 -7.60
CA ARG A 83 3.89 -1.33 -8.42
C ARG A 83 2.88 -2.44 -8.62
N LEU A 84 3.34 -3.66 -8.91
CA LEU A 84 2.47 -4.83 -9.04
C LEU A 84 1.69 -5.10 -7.75
N LEU A 85 2.35 -5.00 -6.60
CA LEU A 85 1.71 -5.16 -5.31
C LEU A 85 0.68 -4.05 -5.03
N ALA A 86 0.99 -2.80 -5.36
CA ALA A 86 0.04 -1.68 -5.25
C ALA A 86 -1.23 -1.90 -6.10
N ASP A 87 -1.08 -2.43 -7.31
CA ASP A 87 -2.20 -2.78 -8.19
C ASP A 87 -3.06 -3.90 -7.57
N CYS A 88 -2.44 -4.94 -7.01
CA CYS A 88 -3.15 -6.03 -6.32
C CYS A 88 -3.91 -5.54 -5.08
N ILE A 89 -3.32 -4.66 -4.27
CA ILE A 89 -3.97 -4.04 -3.11
C ILE A 89 -5.19 -3.24 -3.57
N THR A 90 -5.05 -2.45 -4.64
CA THR A 90 -6.14 -1.64 -5.21
C THR A 90 -7.31 -2.51 -5.66
N ILE A 91 -7.03 -3.60 -6.39
CA ILE A 91 -8.06 -4.55 -6.84
C ILE A 91 -8.77 -5.20 -5.63
N THR A 92 -8.02 -5.62 -4.62
CA THR A 92 -8.57 -6.26 -3.42
C THR A 92 -9.50 -5.30 -2.66
N ILE A 93 -9.07 -4.06 -2.44
CA ILE A 93 -9.90 -3.02 -1.82
C ILE A 93 -11.15 -2.73 -2.65
N ALA A 94 -11.03 -2.64 -3.97
CA ALA A 94 -12.17 -2.43 -4.86
C ALA A 94 -13.20 -3.58 -4.75
N CYS A 95 -12.75 -4.83 -4.68
CA CYS A 95 -13.61 -5.99 -4.46
C CYS A 95 -14.37 -5.95 -3.14
N LYS A 96 -13.75 -5.47 -2.06
CA LYS A 96 -14.39 -5.34 -0.74
C LYS A 96 -15.36 -4.18 -0.66
N LEU A 97 -14.95 -3.00 -1.14
CA LEU A 97 -15.71 -1.76 -1.01
C LEU A 97 -16.78 -1.58 -2.10
N LYS A 98 -16.68 -2.31 -3.21
CA LYS A 98 -17.65 -2.33 -4.32
C LYS A 98 -17.99 -0.92 -4.81
N SER A 99 -19.27 -0.55 -4.85
CA SER A 99 -19.73 0.78 -5.30
C SER A 99 -19.19 1.95 -4.48
N THR A 100 -18.71 1.71 -3.26
CA THR A 100 -18.05 2.75 -2.45
C THR A 100 -16.71 3.18 -3.04
N PHE A 101 -16.02 2.27 -3.74
CA PHE A 101 -14.75 2.54 -4.42
C PHE A 101 -15.00 3.05 -5.85
N ASN A 102 -15.64 4.22 -5.94
CA ASN A 102 -15.91 4.88 -7.22
C ASN A 102 -14.63 5.48 -7.84
N SER A 103 -14.75 6.02 -9.05
CA SER A 103 -13.61 6.56 -9.83
C SER A 103 -12.81 7.64 -9.09
N ASN A 104 -13.48 8.50 -8.32
CA ASN A 104 -12.79 9.56 -7.57
C ASN A 104 -11.99 8.97 -6.41
N VAL A 105 -12.60 8.03 -5.67
CA VAL A 105 -11.92 7.32 -4.58
C VAL A 105 -10.72 6.53 -5.13
N GLN A 106 -10.90 5.82 -6.24
CA GLN A 106 -9.82 5.09 -6.90
C GLN A 106 -8.69 6.02 -7.34
N ALA A 107 -8.99 7.16 -7.94
CA ALA A 107 -7.95 8.10 -8.40
C ALA A 107 -7.10 8.64 -7.23
N THR A 108 -7.75 9.01 -6.12
CA THR A 108 -7.04 9.46 -4.91
C THR A 108 -6.23 8.32 -4.27
N TRP A 109 -6.81 7.12 -4.19
CA TRP A 109 -6.12 5.95 -3.66
C TRP A 109 -4.89 5.58 -4.50
N GLN A 110 -5.01 5.64 -5.82
CA GLN A 110 -3.90 5.42 -6.75
C GLN A 110 -2.80 6.46 -6.54
N LYS A 111 -3.15 7.75 -6.41
CA LYS A 111 -2.18 8.81 -6.10
C LYS A 111 -1.41 8.51 -4.82
N PHE A 112 -2.11 8.06 -3.78
CA PHE A 112 -1.51 7.67 -2.51
C PHE A 112 -0.53 6.49 -2.68
N LEU A 113 -0.96 5.40 -3.32
CA LEU A 113 -0.09 4.25 -3.54
C LEU A 113 1.11 4.56 -4.44
N THR A 114 0.97 5.42 -5.44
CA THR A 114 2.11 5.91 -6.25
C THR A 114 3.14 6.61 -5.35
N ALA A 115 2.71 7.46 -4.41
CA ALA A 115 3.63 8.11 -3.47
C ALA A 115 4.33 7.10 -2.54
N VAL A 116 3.64 6.04 -2.14
CA VAL A 116 4.22 4.93 -1.36
C VAL A 116 5.24 4.15 -2.18
N VAL A 117 4.94 3.83 -3.44
CA VAL A 117 5.86 3.15 -4.36
C VAL A 117 7.13 4.00 -4.57
N GLU A 118 6.99 5.29 -4.86
CA GLU A 118 8.13 6.22 -4.98
C GLU A 118 8.99 6.27 -3.70
N ALA A 119 8.38 6.18 -2.53
CA ALA A 119 9.10 6.13 -1.27
C ALA A 119 9.85 4.80 -1.08
N MET A 120 9.21 3.69 -1.43
CA MET A 120 9.79 2.34 -1.35
C MET A 120 10.93 2.11 -2.34
N THR A 121 10.94 2.80 -3.47
CA THR A 121 12.04 2.75 -4.45
C THR A 121 13.13 3.79 -4.21
N SER A 122 13.00 4.66 -3.20
CA SER A 122 13.86 5.84 -3.06
C SER A 122 15.33 5.57 -2.69
N GLN A 123 15.67 4.37 -2.20
CA GLN A 123 17.04 3.96 -1.85
C GLN A 123 17.66 3.01 -2.87
N TYR A 124 16.98 2.75 -4.00
CA TYR A 124 17.51 1.97 -5.09
C TYR A 124 18.43 2.86 -5.94
N ASN A 125 19.64 2.38 -6.24
CA ASN A 125 20.64 3.06 -7.06
C ASN A 125 20.77 2.40 -8.43
#